data_AF-A0A8C6U9R1-F1
#
_entry.id   AF-A0A8C6U9R1-F1
#
_cell.length_a   1.000
_cell.length_b   1.000
_cell.length_c   1.000
_cell.angle_alpha   90.00
_cell.angle_beta   90.00
_cell.angle_gamma   90.00
#
_symmetry.space_group_name_H-M   'P 1'
#
loop_
_entity.id
_entity.type
_entity.pdbx_description
1 polymer ?
#
loop_
_entity_poly.entity_id
_entity_poly.type
_entity_poly.pdbx_seq_one_letter_code
_entity_poly.pdbx_strand_id
1 'polypeptide(L)'
;MTLEQAQDVLTRVVDRDPGVLFDILSHSAPPGRNAPTENQPPWCRCAHCREMPTDIEKKCCLHPPEHCISTVPHVETYIIQKGVLRLARQLWNELRAMVDGPDHGEDNRQFRHAAYRQYVAWRHGSLGAGRRVVIPSCVVWKIRDTFPDPNEHYTGFIPRRL
;
A
#
# COMPACT_ATOMS: atom_id res chain seq x y z
N MET A 1 -6.69 -10.03 -32.69
CA MET A 1 -5.69 -9.15 -32.03
C MET A 1 -4.35 -9.83 -32.14
N THR A 2 -3.36 -9.17 -32.74
CA THR A 2 -1.98 -9.71 -32.84
C THR A 2 -1.25 -9.55 -31.50
N LEU A 3 -0.11 -10.22 -31.33
CA LEU A 3 0.70 -10.12 -30.11
C LEU A 3 1.19 -8.68 -29.88
N GLU A 4 1.61 -7.98 -30.94
CA GLU A 4 2.02 -6.57 -30.87
C GLU A 4 0.87 -5.66 -30.44
N GLN A 5 -0.34 -5.88 -30.98
CA GLN A 5 -1.53 -5.14 -30.58
C GLN A 5 -1.88 -5.39 -29.10
N ALA A 6 -1.69 -6.62 -28.62
CA ALA A 6 -1.91 -6.96 -27.21
C ALA A 6 -0.88 -6.28 -26.29
N GLN A 7 0.39 -6.24 -26.69
CA GLN A 7 1.46 -5.58 -25.93
C GLN A 7 1.26 -4.06 -25.85
N ASP A 8 0.91 -3.42 -26.97
CA ASP A 8 0.64 -1.98 -27.00
C ASP A 8 -0.57 -1.61 -26.12
N VAL A 9 -1.65 -2.42 -26.13
CA VAL A 9 -2.77 -2.24 -25.20
C VAL A 9 -2.33 -2.42 -23.75
N LEU A 10 -1.51 -3.44 -23.45
CA LEU A 10 -1.01 -3.68 -22.10
C LEU A 10 -0.16 -2.51 -21.58
N THR A 11 0.74 -1.97 -22.41
CA THR A 11 1.59 -0.82 -22.06
C THR A 11 0.73 0.40 -21.75
N ARG A 12 -0.29 0.71 -22.57
CA ARG A 12 -1.20 1.83 -22.30
C ARG A 12 -2.02 1.64 -21.02
N VAL A 13 -2.41 0.41 -20.71
CA VAL A 13 -3.13 0.10 -19.47
C VAL A 13 -2.22 0.29 -18.26
N VAL A 14 -0.97 -0.20 -18.34
CA VAL A 14 0.05 -0.02 -17.31
C VAL A 14 0.41 1.46 -17.11
N ASP A 15 0.54 2.25 -18.16
CA ASP A 15 0.85 3.68 -18.06
C ASP A 15 -0.28 4.45 -17.37
N ARG A 16 -1.53 4.07 -17.63
CA ARG A 16 -2.72 4.70 -17.02
C ARG A 16 -2.98 4.22 -15.60
N ASP A 17 -2.72 2.95 -15.33
CA ASP A 17 -2.89 2.32 -14.03
C ASP A 17 -1.61 1.55 -13.67
N PRO A 18 -0.61 2.25 -13.11
CA PRO A 18 0.64 1.61 -12.72
C PRO A 18 0.44 0.56 -11.62
N GLY A 19 -0.71 0.55 -10.92
CA GLY A 19 -1.07 -0.53 -10.00
C GLY A 19 -1.13 -1.89 -10.70
N VAL A 20 -1.56 -1.93 -11.97
CA VAL A 20 -1.68 -3.15 -12.78
C VAL A 20 -0.31 -3.74 -13.13
N LEU A 21 0.71 -2.90 -13.36
CA LEU A 21 2.08 -3.37 -13.62
C LEU A 21 2.61 -4.24 -12.49
N PHE A 22 2.38 -3.82 -11.26
CA PHE A 22 2.80 -4.57 -10.08
C PHE A 22 2.03 -5.89 -9.93
N ASP A 23 0.82 -6.04 -10.48
CA ASP A 23 0.15 -7.35 -10.49
C ASP A 23 0.81 -8.27 -11.50
N ILE A 24 1.09 -7.78 -12.71
CA ILE A 24 1.76 -8.54 -13.78
C ILE A 24 3.14 -9.04 -13.33
N LEU A 25 3.96 -8.17 -12.75
CA LEU A 25 5.30 -8.51 -12.25
C LEU A 25 5.27 -9.54 -11.11
N SER A 26 4.18 -9.59 -10.33
CA SER A 26 4.04 -10.57 -9.24
C SER A 26 3.73 -11.98 -9.76
N HIS A 27 3.10 -12.11 -10.93
CA HIS A 27 2.74 -13.39 -11.55
C HIS A 27 3.89 -14.01 -12.36
N SER A 28 4.81 -13.20 -12.89
CA SER A 28 5.92 -13.67 -13.72
C SER A 28 7.19 -14.02 -12.93
N ALA A 29 7.27 -13.63 -11.65
CA ALA A 29 8.44 -13.92 -10.83
C ALA A 29 8.50 -15.42 -10.47
N PRO A 30 9.60 -16.14 -10.79
CA PRO A 30 9.79 -17.50 -10.29
C PRO A 30 9.82 -17.47 -8.76
N PRO A 31 9.40 -18.56 -8.07
CA PRO A 31 9.45 -18.63 -6.61
C PRO A 31 10.90 -18.76 -6.11
N GLY A 32 11.68 -17.70 -6.20
CA GLY A 32 12.98 -17.57 -5.55
C GLY A 32 12.77 -17.27 -4.07
N ARG A 33 13.12 -18.22 -3.20
CA ARG A 33 13.31 -17.92 -1.78
C ARG A 33 14.72 -17.35 -1.62
N ASN A 34 14.84 -16.05 -1.43
CA ASN A 34 16.08 -15.50 -0.91
C ASN A 34 16.28 -16.04 0.51
N ALA A 35 17.52 -16.43 0.87
CA ALA A 35 17.83 -16.84 2.22
C ALA A 35 17.46 -15.70 3.19
N PRO A 36 16.65 -15.95 4.24
CA PRO A 36 16.29 -14.91 5.20
C PRO A 36 17.57 -14.40 5.87
N THR A 37 17.78 -13.08 5.86
CA THR A 37 18.78 -12.45 6.72
C THR A 37 18.31 -12.51 8.17
N GLU A 38 19.23 -12.42 9.13
CA GLU A 38 19.01 -12.67 10.57
C GLU A 38 17.87 -11.83 11.20
N ASN A 39 17.46 -10.73 10.56
CA ASN A 39 16.40 -9.82 11.01
C ASN A 39 15.13 -9.85 10.14
N GLN A 40 14.97 -10.81 9.22
CA GLN A 40 13.86 -10.86 8.28
C GLN A 40 12.80 -11.89 8.72
N PRO A 41 11.49 -11.52 8.75
CA PRO A 41 10.45 -12.48 9.05
C PRO A 41 10.42 -13.64 8.04
N PRO A 42 10.20 -14.89 8.46
CA PRO A 42 10.30 -16.07 7.59
C PRO A 42 9.25 -16.10 6.46
N TRP A 43 8.19 -15.31 6.58
CA TRP A 43 7.13 -15.13 5.58
C TRP A 43 7.43 -13.99 4.58
N CYS A 44 8.53 -13.26 4.75
CA CYS A 44 8.93 -12.17 3.87
C CYS A 44 9.78 -12.68 2.69
N ARG A 45 9.46 -12.21 1.47
CA ARG A 45 10.27 -12.43 0.26
C ARG A 45 10.98 -11.18 -0.26
N CYS A 46 10.40 -10.01 -0.02
CA CYS A 46 10.93 -8.76 -0.56
C CYS A 46 12.07 -8.15 0.26
N ALA A 47 12.48 -8.74 1.39
CA ALA A 47 13.50 -8.20 2.30
C ALA A 47 13.17 -6.87 3.00
N HIS A 48 11.95 -6.31 2.81
CA HIS A 48 11.52 -5.05 3.44
C HIS A 48 10.37 -5.19 4.44
N CYS A 49 9.88 -6.41 4.71
CA CYS A 49 8.86 -6.60 5.75
C CYS A 49 9.50 -6.64 7.13
N ARG A 50 8.78 -6.15 8.15
CA ARG A 50 9.08 -6.39 9.56
C ARG A 50 7.94 -7.17 10.21
N GLU A 51 8.16 -7.67 11.42
CA GLU A 51 7.18 -8.47 12.15
C GLU A 51 5.84 -7.72 12.32
N MET A 52 4.74 -8.47 12.33
CA MET A 52 3.40 -7.91 12.49
C MET A 52 2.68 -8.58 13.68
N PRO A 53 1.89 -7.85 14.48
CA PRO A 53 1.31 -8.39 15.71
C PRO A 53 0.32 -9.55 15.49
N THR A 54 -0.36 -9.56 14.34
CA THR A 54 -1.40 -10.55 14.04
C THR A 54 -1.06 -11.37 12.80
N ASP A 55 -1.47 -12.64 12.76
CA ASP A 55 -1.20 -13.52 11.63
C ASP A 55 -1.82 -13.03 10.32
N ILE A 56 -3.00 -12.41 10.39
CA ILE A 56 -3.65 -11.82 9.21
C ILE A 56 -2.82 -10.68 8.61
N GLU A 57 -2.03 -9.98 9.42
CA GLU A 57 -1.15 -8.89 8.99
C GLU A 57 0.23 -9.36 8.53
N LYS A 58 0.62 -10.62 8.78
CA LYS A 58 1.89 -11.23 8.30
C LYS A 58 1.86 -11.49 6.80
N LYS A 59 1.75 -10.41 6.01
CA LYS A 59 1.61 -10.43 4.56
C LYS A 59 2.79 -9.70 3.90
N CYS A 60 3.45 -10.37 2.97
CA CYS A 60 4.49 -9.78 2.12
C CYS A 60 3.90 -9.32 0.78
N CYS A 61 4.54 -8.36 0.10
CA CYS A 61 4.17 -7.99 -1.26
C CYS A 61 4.62 -9.01 -2.32
N LEU A 62 5.46 -9.98 -1.91
CA LEU A 62 5.97 -11.11 -2.71
C LEU A 62 6.83 -10.75 -3.93
N HIS A 63 7.12 -9.47 -4.14
CA HIS A 63 8.07 -9.05 -5.17
C HIS A 63 9.53 -9.34 -4.77
N PRO A 64 10.43 -9.48 -5.76
CA PRO A 64 11.87 -9.49 -5.52
C PRO A 64 12.33 -8.24 -4.74
N PRO A 65 13.41 -8.32 -3.95
CA PRO A 65 13.89 -7.19 -3.13
C PRO A 65 14.10 -5.89 -3.90
N GLU A 66 14.62 -5.96 -5.12
CA GLU A 66 14.87 -4.84 -6.01
C GLU A 66 13.57 -4.18 -6.54
N HIS A 67 12.45 -4.90 -6.52
CA HIS A 67 11.14 -4.46 -6.99
C HIS A 67 10.09 -4.47 -5.89
N CYS A 68 10.51 -4.36 -4.63
CA CYS A 68 9.56 -4.31 -3.52
C CYS A 68 8.59 -3.14 -3.72
N ILE A 69 7.29 -3.41 -3.61
CA ILE A 69 6.28 -2.37 -3.79
C ILE A 69 6.46 -1.18 -2.82
N SER A 70 7.10 -1.36 -1.65
CA SER A 70 7.37 -0.26 -0.72
C SER A 70 8.51 0.67 -1.14
N THR A 71 9.32 0.28 -2.12
CA THR A 71 10.50 1.04 -2.58
C THR A 71 10.31 1.65 -3.97
N VAL A 72 9.18 1.37 -4.63
CA VAL A 72 8.93 1.91 -5.97
C VAL A 72 8.65 3.42 -5.89
N PRO A 73 9.03 4.22 -6.90
CA PRO A 73 8.83 5.68 -6.88
C PRO A 73 7.38 6.11 -6.66
N HIS A 74 6.43 5.25 -7.05
CA HIS A 74 5.00 5.48 -6.90
C HIS A 74 4.57 5.58 -5.44
N VAL A 75 5.25 4.90 -4.52
CA VAL A 75 4.96 5.03 -3.09
C VAL A 75 5.31 6.43 -2.61
N GLU A 76 6.49 6.95 -2.98
CA GLU A 76 6.92 8.31 -2.63
C GLU A 76 5.91 9.35 -3.16
N THR A 77 5.53 9.24 -4.43
CA THR A 77 4.64 10.21 -5.08
C THR A 77 3.18 10.12 -4.63
N TYR A 78 2.61 8.91 -4.56
CA TYR A 78 1.16 8.76 -4.36
C TYR A 78 0.76 8.40 -2.95
N ILE A 79 1.62 7.71 -2.19
CA ILE A 79 1.23 7.08 -0.93
C ILE A 79 1.74 7.85 0.28
N ILE A 80 2.90 8.51 0.20
CA ILE A 80 3.50 9.20 1.35
C ILE A 80 3.76 10.70 1.13
N GLN A 81 3.53 11.24 -0.06
CA GLN A 81 3.59 12.69 -0.27
C GLN A 81 2.42 13.39 0.46
N LYS A 82 2.74 14.21 1.47
CA LYS A 82 1.75 14.93 2.30
C LYS A 82 0.73 15.73 1.49
N GLY A 83 1.16 16.42 0.43
CA GLY A 83 0.28 17.21 -0.44
C GLY A 83 -0.78 16.37 -1.14
N VAL A 84 -0.38 15.23 -1.71
CA VAL A 84 -1.29 14.27 -2.35
C VAL A 84 -2.26 13.67 -1.33
N LEU A 85 -1.78 13.30 -0.14
CA LEU A 85 -2.64 12.76 0.91
C LEU A 85 -3.66 13.78 1.43
N ARG A 86 -3.29 15.07 1.54
CA ARG A 86 -4.21 16.16 1.90
C ARG A 86 -5.31 16.32 0.85
N LEU A 87 -4.93 16.39 -0.43
CA LEU A 87 -5.89 16.51 -1.54
C LEU A 87 -6.81 15.30 -1.61
N ALA A 88 -6.26 14.09 -1.52
CA ALA A 88 -7.04 12.86 -1.48
C ALA A 88 -8.03 12.88 -0.31
N ARG A 89 -7.59 13.21 0.91
CA ARG A 89 -8.50 13.31 2.07
C ARG A 89 -9.65 14.27 1.82
N GLN A 90 -9.36 15.48 1.32
CA GLN A 90 -10.37 16.49 1.03
C GLN A 90 -11.42 15.96 0.04
N LEU A 91 -10.99 15.38 -1.09
CA LEU A 91 -11.90 14.81 -2.08
C LEU A 91 -12.76 13.68 -1.51
N TRP A 92 -12.20 12.82 -0.67
CA TRP A 92 -12.94 11.71 -0.06
C TRP A 92 -13.96 12.19 0.98
N ASN A 93 -13.67 13.28 1.68
CA ASN A 93 -14.57 13.88 2.66
C ASN A 93 -15.74 14.57 1.94
N GLU A 94 -15.47 15.32 0.87
CA GLU A 94 -16.49 15.92 -0.01
C GLU A 94 -17.43 14.84 -0.57
N LEU A 95 -16.88 13.76 -1.13
CA LEU A 95 -17.68 12.66 -1.71
C LEU A 95 -18.52 11.88 -0.68
N ARG A 96 -18.13 11.86 0.61
CA ARG A 96 -18.89 11.16 1.67
C ARG A 96 -19.76 12.07 2.52
N ALA A 97 -19.83 13.37 2.21
CA ALA A 97 -20.48 14.37 3.06
C ALA A 97 -20.00 14.27 4.54
N MET A 98 -18.73 13.91 4.76
CA MET A 98 -18.16 13.90 6.10
C MET A 98 -17.67 15.30 6.43
N VAL A 99 -18.26 15.91 7.45
CA VAL A 99 -17.76 17.17 8.02
C VAL A 99 -16.51 16.82 8.83
N ASP A 100 -15.37 17.36 8.43
CA ASP A 100 -14.17 17.29 9.26
C ASP A 100 -14.48 18.00 10.59
N GLY A 101 -14.23 17.32 11.72
CA GLY A 101 -14.10 18.02 12.99
C GLY A 101 -12.96 19.04 12.89
N PRO A 102 -12.95 20.10 13.73
CA PRO A 102 -11.95 21.15 13.65
C PRO A 102 -10.57 20.54 13.84
N ASP A 103 -9.78 20.52 12.78
CA ASP A 103 -8.53 19.79 12.75
C ASP A 103 -7.39 20.77 12.52
N HIS A 104 -6.75 21.12 13.65
CA HIS A 104 -5.46 21.79 13.67
C HIS A 104 -4.46 20.83 13.06
N GLY A 105 -4.00 21.16 11.86
CA GLY A 105 -3.26 20.26 11.00
C GLY A 105 -2.09 19.50 11.65
N GLU A 106 -1.79 18.37 11.02
CA GLU A 106 -0.56 17.57 11.16
C GLU A 106 -0.57 16.39 12.15
N ASP A 107 -1.72 15.76 12.39
CA ASP A 107 -1.72 14.44 13.05
C ASP A 107 -1.19 13.36 12.09
N ASN A 108 0.00 12.82 12.38
CA ASN A 108 0.59 11.68 11.68
C ASN A 108 -0.39 10.50 11.56
N ARG A 109 -1.28 10.31 12.54
CA ARG A 109 -2.32 9.29 12.46
C ARG A 109 -3.22 9.51 11.25
N GLN A 110 -3.64 10.73 10.95
CA GLN A 110 -4.47 11.02 9.79
C GLN A 110 -3.73 10.74 8.48
N PHE A 111 -2.45 11.11 8.40
CA PHE A 111 -1.62 10.77 7.25
C PHE A 111 -1.48 9.25 7.07
N ARG A 112 -1.25 8.49 8.13
CA ARG A 112 -1.25 7.01 8.08
C ARG A 112 -2.58 6.49 7.52
N HIS A 113 -3.70 6.95 8.07
CA HIS A 113 -5.03 6.52 7.64
C HIS A 113 -5.34 6.89 6.18
N ALA A 114 -4.93 8.07 5.73
CA ALA A 114 -5.05 8.49 4.33
C ALA A 114 -4.16 7.62 3.43
N ALA A 115 -2.89 7.40 3.78
CA ALA A 115 -1.94 6.58 3.05
C ALA A 115 -2.42 5.12 2.91
N TYR A 116 -2.96 4.52 3.98
CA TYR A 116 -3.53 3.17 3.91
C TYR A 116 -4.69 3.08 2.91
N ARG A 117 -5.61 4.06 2.93
CA ARG A 117 -6.74 4.11 1.99
C ARG A 117 -6.26 4.34 0.56
N GLN A 118 -5.33 5.26 0.38
CA GLN A 118 -4.76 5.60 -0.92
C GLN A 118 -4.02 4.41 -1.53
N TYR A 119 -3.23 3.67 -0.75
CA TYR A 119 -2.57 2.45 -1.22
C TYR A 119 -3.59 1.41 -1.66
N VAL A 120 -4.64 1.19 -0.88
CA VAL A 120 -5.69 0.22 -1.25
C VAL A 120 -6.39 0.64 -2.54
N ALA A 121 -6.72 1.92 -2.68
CA ALA A 121 -7.34 2.45 -3.90
C ALA A 121 -6.40 2.32 -5.12
N TRP A 122 -5.12 2.66 -4.96
CA TRP A 122 -4.12 2.54 -6.01
C TRP A 122 -3.87 1.09 -6.43
N ARG A 123 -3.82 0.16 -5.47
CA ARG A 123 -3.48 -1.25 -5.72
C ARG A 123 -4.66 -2.11 -6.14
N HIS A 124 -5.87 -1.79 -5.68
CA HIS A 124 -7.03 -2.66 -5.82
C HIS A 124 -8.26 -1.96 -6.40
N GLY A 125 -8.17 -0.66 -6.72
CA GLY A 125 -9.32 0.14 -7.13
C GLY A 125 -10.38 0.25 -6.01
N SER A 126 -11.64 0.36 -6.43
CA SER A 126 -12.78 0.42 -5.50
C SER A 126 -13.16 -0.96 -5.00
N LEU A 127 -13.09 -1.17 -3.68
CA LEU A 127 -13.46 -2.45 -3.04
C LEU A 127 -14.95 -2.56 -2.67
N GLY A 128 -15.71 -1.47 -2.73
CA GLY A 128 -17.08 -1.40 -2.20
C GLY A 128 -17.16 -1.34 -0.66
N ALA A 129 -18.37 -1.20 -0.12
CA ALA A 129 -18.59 -1.08 1.32
C ALA A 129 -18.28 -2.40 2.06
N GLY A 130 -17.64 -2.31 3.24
CA GLY A 130 -17.39 -3.45 4.12
C GLY A 130 -16.24 -4.38 3.72
N ARG A 131 -15.73 -4.29 2.48
CA ARG A 131 -14.60 -5.09 2.01
C ARG A 131 -13.27 -4.41 2.36
N ARG A 132 -12.53 -4.99 3.31
CA ARG A 132 -11.20 -4.53 3.70
C ARG A 132 -10.13 -5.53 3.25
N VAL A 133 -8.99 -5.02 2.83
CA VAL A 133 -7.82 -5.84 2.45
C VAL A 133 -6.65 -5.52 3.36
N VAL A 134 -5.83 -6.53 3.64
CA VAL A 134 -4.59 -6.36 4.38
C VAL A 134 -3.52 -5.79 3.44
N ILE A 135 -2.93 -4.68 3.88
CA ILE A 135 -1.77 -4.04 3.24
C ILE A 135 -0.51 -4.82 3.63
N PRO A 136 0.41 -5.13 2.70
CA PRO A 136 1.65 -5.80 3.03
C PRO A 136 2.49 -5.07 4.09
N SER A 137 3.16 -5.83 4.95
CA SER A 137 4.02 -5.31 6.03
C SER A 137 5.06 -4.30 5.53
N CYS A 138 5.73 -4.56 4.41
CA CYS A 138 6.72 -3.63 3.85
C CYS A 138 6.14 -2.23 3.57
N VAL A 139 4.88 -2.16 3.11
CA VAL A 139 4.18 -0.89 2.87
C VAL A 139 3.70 -0.27 4.18
N VAL A 140 3.15 -1.07 5.08
CA VAL A 140 2.69 -0.59 6.40
C VAL A 140 3.84 0.06 7.16
N TRP A 141 5.00 -0.59 7.21
CA TRP A 141 6.17 -0.05 7.89
C TRP A 141 6.74 1.18 7.18
N LYS A 142 6.80 1.20 5.84
CA LYS A 142 7.18 2.42 5.11
C LYS A 142 6.28 3.62 5.48
N ILE A 143 4.97 3.41 5.59
CA ILE A 143 4.01 4.45 6.00
C ILE A 143 4.21 4.85 7.46
N ARG A 144 4.41 3.89 8.38
CA ARG A 144 4.63 4.17 9.80
C ARG A 144 5.95 4.90 10.06
N ASP A 145 7.01 4.55 9.35
CA ASP A 145 8.31 5.24 9.43
C ASP A 145 8.19 6.68 8.93
N THR A 146 7.38 6.92 7.89
CA THR A 146 7.16 8.29 7.37
C THR A 146 6.28 9.12 8.31
N PHE A 147 5.26 8.49 8.93
CA PHE A 147 4.30 9.14 9.79
C PHE A 147 4.23 8.43 11.15
N PRO A 148 5.28 8.55 11.98
CA PRO A 148 5.40 7.79 13.22
C PRO A 148 4.31 8.15 14.23
N ASP A 149 3.97 7.19 15.07
CA ASP A 149 3.26 7.44 16.32
C ASP A 149 4.32 7.62 17.40
N PRO A 150 4.38 8.74 18.12
CA PRO A 150 5.41 8.97 19.14
C PRO A 150 5.46 7.90 20.24
N ASN A 151 4.35 7.20 20.46
CA ASN A 151 4.25 6.13 21.46
C ASN A 151 4.21 4.72 20.82
N GLU A 152 4.43 4.62 19.50
CA GLU A 152 4.38 3.38 18.72
C GLU A 152 3.06 2.60 18.86
N HIS A 153 1.97 3.28 19.23
CA HIS A 153 0.67 2.65 19.42
C HIS A 153 -0.11 2.55 18.11
N TYR A 154 -0.12 1.35 17.53
CA TYR A 154 -0.86 1.04 16.31
C TYR A 154 -1.95 0.00 16.56
N THR A 155 -3.21 0.33 16.28
CA THR A 155 -4.35 -0.59 16.45
C THR A 155 -4.33 -1.79 15.50
N GLY A 156 -3.62 -1.69 14.36
CA GLY A 156 -3.56 -2.75 13.35
C GLY A 156 -4.82 -2.90 12.50
N PHE A 157 -4.93 -4.04 11.81
CA PHE A 157 -6.02 -4.37 10.90
C PHE A 157 -7.27 -4.85 11.66
N ILE A 158 -8.42 -4.24 11.37
CA ILE A 158 -9.71 -4.62 11.94
C ILE A 158 -10.60 -5.17 10.80
N PRO A 159 -10.94 -6.46 10.76
CA PRO A 159 -11.66 -7.06 9.62
C PRO A 159 -13.02 -6.44 9.30
N ARG A 160 -13.79 -6.07 10.34
CA ARG A 160 -15.07 -5.36 10.22
C ARG A 160 -15.12 -4.21 11.20
N ARG A 161 -15.52 -3.02 10.74
CA ARG A 161 -16.01 -1.99 11.67
C ARG A 161 -17.42 -2.43 12.06
N LEU A 162 -17.61 -2.79 13.33
CA LEU A 162 -18.94 -2.87 13.92
C LEU A 162 -19.60 -1.49 13.86
#